data_AF-J0SPK4-F1
#
_entry.id   AF-J0SPK4-F1
#
_cell.length_a   1.000
_cell.length_b   1.000
_cell.length_c   1.000
_cell.angle_alpha   90.00
_cell.angle_beta   90.00
_cell.angle_gamma   90.00
#
_symmetry.space_group_name_H-M   'P 1'
#
loop_
_entity.id
_entity.type
_entity.pdbx_description
1 polymer ?
#
loop_
_entity_poly.entity_id
_entity_poly.type
_entity_poly.pdbx_seq_one_letter_code
_entity_poly.pdbx_strand_id
1 'polypeptide(L)'
;MAVVCLVLVICFGFWMAGKESTPEREVRRYLSYLAKGDAEGALSMADPGVPNDQRIFLTNEVLASAASRLEVEAVEAEDSRGKRVETSKVTATLRLNGHRFTHVFTLDRKDREDSIISTWTIREGLVVPLKVSGHHVPRFSVGGAVTDLDSSAPEGMEYLFFPGVYDLQPEGTGEYVDAQSARAVVEDGTQGSSYETTHVTLEGSLNSQLRGEVLRAAQDAVQACGTLGRNADQMCPSALRSSSLSVLDVTTLPSTLVSVSDSGAYTGEDAVITYQDPGSWLPDRHPRTLTLRPTMTVALSDAGVPVTDIDGKPVISVTLSIPSSSGDSPSS
;
A
#
# COMPACT_ATOMS: atom_id res chain seq x y z
N MET A 1 -6.34 12.28 -41.00
CA MET A 1 -5.61 13.38 -40.34
C MET A 1 -4.79 12.78 -39.22
N ALA A 2 -3.59 12.27 -39.54
CA ALA A 2 -2.67 11.70 -38.56
C ALA A 2 -1.38 12.51 -38.68
N VAL A 3 -1.19 13.44 -37.76
CA VAL A 3 0.05 14.20 -37.62
C VAL A 3 0.96 13.36 -36.75
N VAL A 4 1.88 12.66 -37.40
CA VAL A 4 3.02 12.01 -36.74
C VAL A 4 3.98 13.14 -36.36
N CYS A 5 3.98 13.52 -35.08
CA CYS A 5 4.97 14.44 -34.53
C CYS A 5 6.33 13.72 -34.43
N LEU A 6 7.17 13.96 -35.43
CA LEU A 6 8.59 13.63 -35.42
C LEU A 6 9.29 14.56 -34.41
N VAL A 7 9.57 14.07 -33.20
CA VAL A 7 10.39 14.81 -32.23
C VAL A 7 11.85 14.70 -32.67
N LEU A 8 12.33 15.76 -33.29
CA LEU A 8 13.74 16.00 -33.60
C LEU A 8 14.50 16.26 -32.30
N VAL A 9 15.20 15.24 -31.79
CA VAL A 9 16.24 15.40 -30.77
C VAL A 9 17.46 16.00 -31.46
N ILE A 10 17.66 17.31 -31.29
CA ILE A 10 18.86 17.98 -31.76
C ILE A 10 20.00 17.66 -30.77
N CYS A 11 20.79 16.64 -31.09
CA CYS A 11 22.05 16.37 -30.41
C CYS A 11 23.06 17.48 -30.76
N PHE A 12 23.23 18.47 -29.89
CA PHE A 12 24.44 19.29 -29.87
C PHE A 12 25.37 18.77 -28.78
N GLY A 13 26.22 17.83 -29.15
CA GLY A 13 27.33 17.34 -28.33
C GLY A 13 28.59 17.33 -29.16
N PHE A 14 29.49 18.26 -28.87
CA PHE A 14 30.86 18.30 -29.38
C PHE A 14 31.50 16.92 -29.15
N TRP A 15 31.71 16.17 -30.23
CA TRP A 15 32.35 14.85 -30.18
C TRP A 15 33.86 15.05 -30.22
N MET A 16 34.48 15.23 -29.06
CA MET A 16 35.93 15.10 -28.94
C MET A 16 36.27 13.67 -28.54
N ALA A 17 36.73 12.91 -29.54
CA ALA A 17 37.40 11.64 -29.36
C ALA A 17 38.66 11.83 -28.53
N GLY A 18 38.66 11.30 -27.30
CA GLY A 18 39.84 11.16 -26.45
C GLY A 18 39.70 9.91 -25.59
N LYS A 19 40.72 9.04 -25.59
CA LYS A 19 40.81 7.80 -24.78
C LYS A 19 40.87 8.06 -23.25
N GLU A 20 40.75 9.29 -22.80
CA GLU A 20 40.89 9.70 -21.39
C GLU A 20 39.55 9.58 -20.65
N SER A 21 39.51 8.81 -19.54
CA SER A 21 38.36 8.78 -18.64
C SER A 21 38.25 10.17 -18.01
N THR A 22 37.24 10.94 -18.44
CA THR A 22 36.91 12.22 -17.82
C THR A 22 35.76 12.01 -16.83
N PRO A 23 35.65 12.82 -15.76
CA PRO A 23 34.56 12.72 -14.82
C PRO A 23 33.18 12.76 -15.49
N GLU A 24 33.01 13.65 -16.48
CA GLU A 24 31.75 13.81 -17.22
C GLU A 24 31.40 12.55 -18.01
N ARG A 25 32.41 11.87 -18.57
CA ARG A 25 32.16 10.64 -19.34
C ARG A 25 31.70 9.50 -18.45
N GLU A 26 32.26 9.36 -17.26
CA GLU A 26 31.82 8.32 -16.32
C GLU A 26 30.39 8.60 -15.82
N VAL A 27 30.06 9.85 -15.51
CA VAL A 27 28.68 10.24 -15.15
C VAL A 27 27.72 10.01 -16.32
N ARG A 28 28.06 10.43 -17.53
CA ARG A 28 27.24 10.17 -18.73
C ARG A 28 27.01 8.68 -18.95
N ARG A 29 28.03 7.85 -18.72
CA ARG A 29 27.93 6.40 -18.85
C ARG A 29 26.98 5.82 -17.81
N TYR A 30 27.14 6.19 -16.54
CA TYR A 30 26.26 5.80 -15.44
C TYR A 30 24.80 6.17 -15.73
N LEU A 31 24.55 7.44 -16.08
CA LEU A 31 23.19 7.92 -16.42
C LEU A 31 22.61 7.23 -17.67
N SER A 32 23.47 6.81 -18.62
CA SER A 32 23.00 6.08 -19.80
C SER A 32 22.46 4.69 -19.47
N TYR A 33 22.99 4.04 -18.42
CA TYR A 33 22.44 2.78 -17.94
C TYR A 33 21.05 3.00 -17.33
N LEU A 34 20.92 4.03 -16.48
CA LEU A 34 19.62 4.40 -15.89
C LEU A 34 18.55 4.72 -16.95
N ALA A 35 18.90 5.54 -17.95
CA ALA A 35 17.99 5.90 -19.04
C ALA A 35 17.53 4.67 -19.86
N LYS A 36 18.40 3.65 -19.99
CA LYS A 36 18.11 2.41 -20.74
C LYS A 36 17.37 1.35 -19.92
N GLY A 37 17.26 1.52 -18.61
CA GLY A 37 16.69 0.50 -17.73
C GLY A 37 17.68 -0.58 -17.28
N ASP A 38 18.97 -0.29 -17.34
CA ASP A 38 20.06 -1.21 -16.95
C ASP A 38 20.54 -0.88 -15.53
N ALA A 39 19.81 -1.34 -14.52
CA ALA A 39 20.15 -1.17 -13.12
C ALA A 39 21.48 -1.87 -12.77
N GLU A 40 21.70 -3.09 -13.27
CA GLU A 40 22.94 -3.84 -13.02
C GLU A 40 24.18 -3.12 -13.56
N GLY A 41 24.08 -2.57 -14.77
CA GLY A 41 25.12 -1.73 -15.36
C GLY A 41 25.44 -0.51 -14.52
N ALA A 42 24.40 0.16 -13.98
CA ALA A 42 24.56 1.30 -13.07
C ALA A 42 25.22 0.90 -11.75
N LEU A 43 24.74 -0.17 -11.10
CA LEU A 43 25.28 -0.70 -9.84
C LEU A 43 26.74 -1.16 -9.97
N SER A 44 27.14 -1.66 -11.16
CA SER A 44 28.54 -2.04 -11.41
C SER A 44 29.50 -0.84 -11.43
N MET A 45 28.98 0.38 -11.67
CA MET A 45 29.77 1.60 -11.67
C MET A 45 29.74 2.31 -10.31
N ALA A 46 28.60 2.29 -9.63
CA ALA A 46 28.39 2.93 -8.34
C ALA A 46 27.49 2.06 -7.46
N ASP A 47 28.11 1.28 -6.58
CA ASP A 47 27.39 0.43 -5.64
C ASP A 47 26.96 1.26 -4.40
N PRO A 48 25.67 1.27 -4.01
CA PRO A 48 25.19 2.03 -2.86
C PRO A 48 25.67 1.51 -1.49
N GLY A 49 26.38 0.38 -1.45
CA GLY A 49 26.93 -0.21 -0.22
C GLY A 49 25.89 -0.83 0.71
N VAL A 50 24.62 -0.91 0.29
CA VAL A 50 23.53 -1.46 1.12
C VAL A 50 23.42 -2.98 0.99
N PRO A 51 22.94 -3.70 2.02
CA PRO A 51 22.67 -5.14 1.95
C PRO A 51 21.67 -5.54 0.86
N ASN A 52 21.77 -6.78 0.34
CA ASN A 52 20.95 -7.24 -0.80
C ASN A 52 19.44 -7.25 -0.54
N ASP A 53 19.00 -7.48 0.68
CA ASP A 53 17.61 -7.41 1.11
C ASP A 53 17.03 -5.98 0.99
N GLN A 54 17.87 -4.95 1.06
CA GLN A 54 17.49 -3.55 0.81
C GLN A 54 17.55 -3.15 -0.68
N ARG A 55 18.01 -4.04 -1.56
CA ARG A 55 18.14 -3.81 -3.01
C ARG A 55 16.99 -4.36 -3.83
N ILE A 56 15.89 -4.78 -3.21
CA ILE A 56 14.78 -5.48 -3.87
C ILE A 56 14.21 -4.75 -5.10
N PHE A 57 14.30 -3.42 -5.12
CA PHE A 57 13.84 -2.57 -6.24
C PHE A 57 14.98 -2.00 -7.12
N LEU A 58 16.24 -2.32 -6.83
CA LEU A 58 17.39 -1.90 -7.63
C LEU A 58 17.72 -2.94 -8.71
N THR A 59 16.72 -3.33 -9.50
CA THR A 59 16.82 -4.37 -10.52
C THR A 59 16.45 -3.84 -11.91
N ASN A 60 16.88 -4.58 -12.95
CA ASN A 60 16.60 -4.21 -14.34
C ASN A 60 15.09 -4.23 -14.62
N GLU A 61 14.39 -5.22 -14.09
CA GLU A 61 12.95 -5.40 -14.26
C GLU A 61 12.17 -4.22 -13.68
N VAL A 62 12.53 -3.79 -12.47
CA VAL A 62 11.88 -2.67 -11.78
C VAL A 62 12.15 -1.38 -12.54
N LEU A 63 13.40 -1.07 -12.87
CA LEU A 63 13.73 0.16 -13.59
C LEU A 63 13.14 0.20 -15.01
N ALA A 64 13.10 -0.95 -15.70
CA ALA A 64 12.46 -1.05 -17.00
C ALA A 64 10.93 -0.87 -16.93
N SER A 65 10.30 -1.22 -15.80
CA SER A 65 8.86 -1.04 -15.57
C SER A 65 8.42 0.41 -15.36
N ALA A 66 9.36 1.32 -15.10
CA ALA A 66 9.07 2.74 -14.90
C ALA A 66 8.31 3.31 -16.12
N ALA A 67 7.17 3.94 -15.86
CA ALA A 67 6.34 4.60 -16.87
C ALA A 67 7.09 5.75 -17.58
N SER A 68 8.02 6.39 -16.86
CA SER A 68 9.03 7.28 -17.43
C SER A 68 10.36 6.99 -16.77
N ARG A 69 11.43 6.98 -17.58
CA ARG A 69 12.82 6.92 -17.10
C ARG A 69 13.48 8.28 -17.24
N LEU A 70 14.69 8.36 -16.70
CA LEU A 70 15.55 9.52 -16.74
C LEU A 70 15.99 9.86 -18.17
N GLU A 71 15.92 11.14 -18.51
CA GLU A 71 16.51 11.73 -19.71
C GLU A 71 17.67 12.63 -19.32
N VAL A 72 18.78 12.55 -20.06
CA VAL A 72 19.98 13.35 -19.79
C VAL A 72 20.01 14.54 -20.74
N GLU A 73 19.91 15.76 -20.20
CA GLU A 73 19.97 17.00 -20.98
C GLU A 73 21.41 17.51 -21.10
N ALA A 74 22.11 17.63 -19.97
CA ALA A 74 23.49 18.13 -19.93
C ALA A 74 24.27 17.45 -18.80
N VAL A 75 25.60 17.35 -18.97
CA VAL A 75 26.52 16.85 -17.94
C VAL A 75 27.81 17.64 -18.07
N GLU A 76 28.18 18.35 -17.02
CA GLU A 76 29.26 19.35 -17.01
C GLU A 76 30.09 19.16 -15.73
N ALA A 77 31.41 18.99 -15.85
CA ALA A 77 32.29 19.02 -14.67
C ALA A 77 32.59 20.47 -14.28
N GLU A 78 32.88 20.65 -13.00
CA GLU A 78 33.50 21.89 -12.52
C GLU A 78 34.86 22.12 -13.20
N ASP A 79 35.11 23.35 -13.66
CA ASP A 79 36.39 23.74 -14.24
C ASP A 79 37.51 23.69 -13.19
N SER A 80 38.39 22.71 -13.33
CA SER A 80 39.57 22.54 -12.48
C SER A 80 40.67 23.58 -12.73
N ARG A 81 40.49 24.48 -13.72
CA ARG A 81 41.46 25.50 -14.17
C ARG A 81 42.85 24.90 -14.45
N GLY A 82 42.87 23.68 -14.99
CA GLY A 82 44.09 22.94 -15.30
C GLY A 82 44.84 22.39 -14.08
N LYS A 83 44.25 22.39 -12.88
CA LYS A 83 44.86 21.77 -11.70
C LYS A 83 44.60 20.26 -11.68
N ARG A 84 45.59 19.49 -11.24
CA ARG A 84 45.38 18.08 -10.85
C ARG A 84 44.52 18.08 -9.58
N VAL A 85 43.31 17.54 -9.69
CA VAL A 85 42.38 17.36 -8.57
C VAL A 85 42.14 15.88 -8.32
N GLU A 86 42.07 15.52 -7.05
CA GLU A 86 41.75 14.15 -6.60
C GLU A 86 40.24 13.89 -6.59
N THR A 87 39.44 14.96 -6.51
CA THR A 87 37.98 14.93 -6.53
C THR A 87 37.44 15.87 -7.59
N SER A 88 36.41 15.45 -8.31
CA SER A 88 35.69 16.28 -9.27
C SER A 88 34.19 16.24 -8.99
N LYS A 89 33.54 17.41 -9.11
CA LYS A 89 32.08 17.51 -9.07
C LYS A 89 31.56 17.66 -10.49
N VAL A 90 30.51 16.91 -10.80
CA VAL A 90 29.88 16.89 -12.12
C VAL A 90 28.39 17.15 -11.95
N THR A 91 27.94 18.27 -12.50
CA THR A 91 26.53 18.66 -12.51
C THR A 91 25.85 18.02 -13.72
N ALA A 92 24.86 17.18 -13.47
CA ALA A 92 23.98 16.62 -14.48
C ALA A 92 22.66 17.40 -14.46
N THR A 93 22.25 17.92 -15.61
CA THR A 93 20.88 18.40 -15.83
C THR A 93 20.07 17.26 -16.43
N LEU A 94 19.00 16.89 -15.75
CA LEU A 94 18.19 15.71 -16.01
C LEU A 94 16.74 16.11 -16.24
N ARG A 95 16.00 15.25 -16.93
CA ARG A 95 14.54 15.34 -17.03
C ARG A 95 13.88 14.02 -16.67
N LEU A 96 12.73 14.11 -16.02
CA LEU A 96 11.87 12.97 -15.75
C LEU A 96 10.43 13.35 -16.07
N ASN A 97 9.79 12.63 -16.99
CA ASN A 97 8.42 12.91 -17.45
C ASN A 97 8.20 14.40 -17.81
N GLY A 98 9.21 15.02 -18.44
CA GLY A 98 9.20 16.43 -18.84
C GLY A 98 9.59 17.45 -17.75
N HIS A 99 9.74 17.04 -16.49
CA HIS A 99 10.21 17.89 -15.39
C HIS A 99 11.74 17.91 -15.37
N ARG A 100 12.35 19.09 -15.22
CA ARG A 100 13.80 19.29 -15.27
C ARG A 100 14.35 19.51 -13.86
N PHE A 101 15.40 18.78 -13.50
CA PHE A 101 16.13 18.94 -12.24
C PHE A 101 17.64 18.79 -12.45
N THR A 102 18.43 19.08 -11.42
CA THR A 102 19.89 18.99 -11.47
C THR A 102 20.42 18.17 -10.31
N HIS A 103 21.33 17.24 -10.60
CA HIS A 103 22.02 16.45 -9.58
C HIS A 103 23.53 16.62 -9.71
N VAL A 104 24.25 16.68 -8.58
CA VAL A 104 25.71 16.87 -8.56
C VAL A 104 26.37 15.58 -8.09
N PHE A 105 27.05 14.90 -9.01
CA PHE A 105 27.86 13.73 -8.71
C PHE A 105 29.23 14.15 -8.17
N THR A 106 29.74 13.42 -7.18
CA THR A 106 31.13 13.51 -6.73
C THR A 106 31.89 12.30 -7.22
N LEU A 107 33.05 12.52 -7.85
CA LEU A 107 33.92 11.47 -8.35
C LEU A 107 35.30 11.57 -7.73
N ASP A 108 35.85 10.40 -7.41
CA ASP A 108 37.19 10.22 -6.91
C ASP A 108 38.11 9.75 -8.04
N ARG A 109 39.29 10.36 -8.11
CA ARG A 109 40.35 9.97 -9.02
C ARG A 109 40.96 8.66 -8.50
N LYS A 110 40.96 7.64 -9.34
CA LYS A 110 41.70 6.41 -9.14
C LYS A 110 42.99 6.49 -9.94
N ASP A 111 44.08 6.78 -9.25
CA ASP A 111 45.41 6.72 -9.84
C ASP A 111 45.74 5.26 -10.17
N ARG A 112 46.16 4.99 -11.40
CA ARG A 112 46.86 3.75 -11.71
C ARG A 112 48.32 3.95 -11.31
N GLU A 113 48.84 3.07 -10.47
CA GLU A 113 50.25 3.07 -10.06
C GLU A 113 51.24 3.10 -11.25
N ASP A 114 50.82 2.65 -12.45
CA ASP A 114 51.67 2.54 -13.64
C ASP A 114 51.14 3.24 -14.91
N SER A 115 50.28 4.27 -14.82
CA SER A 115 49.76 4.93 -16.04
C SER A 115 49.50 6.44 -15.89
N ILE A 116 49.80 7.20 -16.94
CA ILE A 116 49.47 8.64 -17.07
C ILE A 116 47.94 8.85 -17.15
N ILE A 117 47.17 7.78 -17.43
CA ILE A 117 45.71 7.80 -17.57
C ILE A 117 45.06 7.59 -16.20
N SER A 118 44.51 8.65 -15.61
CA SER A 118 43.62 8.55 -14.46
C SER A 118 42.28 7.95 -14.85
N THR A 119 41.72 7.11 -13.98
CA THR A 119 40.33 6.64 -14.08
C THR A 119 39.50 7.34 -13.01
N TRP A 120 38.24 7.67 -13.28
CA TRP A 120 37.35 8.26 -12.29
C TRP A 120 36.34 7.23 -11.79
N THR A 121 36.00 7.30 -10.52
CA THR A 121 34.97 6.45 -9.90
C THR A 121 33.93 7.34 -9.27
N ILE A 122 32.65 7.05 -9.51
CA ILE A 122 31.55 7.76 -8.87
C ILE A 122 31.53 7.33 -7.40
N ARG A 123 31.55 8.31 -6.48
CA ARG A 123 31.57 8.03 -5.05
C ARG A 123 30.24 7.44 -4.58
N GLU A 124 29.14 8.06 -4.99
CA GLU A 124 27.78 7.68 -4.63
C GLU A 124 26.91 7.69 -5.88
N GLY A 125 26.22 6.57 -6.13
CA GLY A 125 25.25 6.47 -7.21
C GLY A 125 24.00 7.27 -6.90
N LEU A 126 23.26 7.62 -7.96
CA LEU A 126 21.94 8.22 -7.85
C LEU A 126 20.91 7.14 -7.50
N VAL A 127 20.80 6.83 -6.21
CA VAL A 127 19.82 5.93 -5.61
C VAL A 127 19.04 6.72 -4.57
N VAL A 128 17.71 6.65 -4.63
CA VAL A 128 16.83 7.53 -3.88
C VAL A 128 15.94 6.71 -2.94
N PRO A 129 15.91 7.05 -1.63
CA PRO A 129 14.96 6.44 -0.71
C PRO A 129 13.56 7.01 -0.92
N LEU A 130 12.57 6.13 -1.00
CA LEU A 130 11.15 6.44 -1.02
C LEU A 130 10.49 5.75 0.18
N LYS A 131 9.75 6.51 0.98
CA LYS A 131 8.94 5.94 2.06
C LYS A 131 7.64 5.38 1.50
N VAL A 132 7.30 4.15 1.90
CA VAL A 132 6.04 3.51 1.53
C VAL A 132 5.38 2.92 2.77
N SER A 133 4.11 3.27 2.99
CA SER A 133 3.24 2.67 4.00
C SER A 133 1.99 2.07 3.34
N GLY A 134 1.29 1.21 4.08
CA GLY A 134 0.05 0.58 3.63
C GLY A 134 -1.01 0.63 4.72
N HIS A 135 -2.25 0.91 4.29
CA HIS A 135 -3.44 0.84 5.14
C HIS A 135 -4.40 -0.17 4.53
N HIS A 136 -4.73 -1.24 5.24
CA HIS A 136 -5.38 -2.44 4.66
C HIS A 136 -4.61 -3.09 3.50
N VAL A 137 -3.31 -2.76 3.35
CA VAL A 137 -2.44 -3.27 2.28
C VAL A 137 -1.20 -3.89 2.93
N PRO A 138 -1.07 -5.23 2.93
CA PRO A 138 0.02 -5.92 3.61
C PRO A 138 1.32 -5.94 2.80
N ARG A 139 1.22 -5.82 1.48
CA ARG A 139 2.34 -5.97 0.54
C ARG A 139 2.14 -5.05 -0.65
N PHE A 140 3.22 -4.79 -1.37
CA PHE A 140 3.12 -4.10 -2.65
C PHE A 140 4.15 -4.64 -3.64
N SER A 141 3.90 -4.35 -4.92
CA SER A 141 4.80 -4.69 -6.01
C SER A 141 5.13 -3.51 -6.91
N VAL A 142 6.33 -3.56 -7.50
CA VAL A 142 6.78 -2.66 -8.57
C VAL A 142 7.51 -3.52 -9.58
N GLY A 143 7.14 -3.44 -10.87
CA GLY A 143 7.79 -4.22 -11.93
C GLY A 143 7.83 -5.74 -11.68
N GLY A 144 6.90 -6.29 -10.89
CA GLY A 144 6.84 -7.70 -10.52
C GLY A 144 7.68 -8.09 -9.28
N ALA A 145 8.52 -7.20 -8.74
CA ALA A 145 9.18 -7.40 -7.45
C ALA A 145 8.18 -7.09 -6.33
N VAL A 146 8.03 -8.01 -5.36
CA VAL A 146 7.04 -7.92 -4.27
C VAL A 146 7.75 -7.82 -2.92
N THR A 147 7.27 -6.94 -2.04
CA THR A 147 7.76 -6.83 -0.66
C THR A 147 6.62 -6.64 0.33
N ASP A 148 6.87 -7.01 1.58
CA ASP A 148 5.96 -6.80 2.71
C ASP A 148 6.03 -5.36 3.22
N LEU A 149 4.89 -4.85 3.68
CA LEU A 149 4.77 -3.59 4.41
C LEU A 149 4.64 -3.85 5.90
N ASP A 150 5.33 -3.04 6.69
CA ASP A 150 5.22 -3.09 8.14
C ASP A 150 4.06 -2.19 8.60
N SER A 151 2.96 -2.82 9.01
CA SER A 151 1.78 -2.09 9.52
C SER A 151 2.03 -1.41 10.87
N SER A 152 3.12 -1.74 11.57
CA SER A 152 3.53 -1.06 12.80
C SER A 152 4.32 0.23 12.55
N ALA A 153 4.70 0.51 11.30
CA ALA A 153 5.43 1.70 10.88
C ALA A 153 4.53 2.67 10.11
N PRO A 154 3.72 3.52 10.78
CA PRO A 154 2.76 4.41 10.11
C PRO A 154 3.42 5.46 9.20
N GLU A 155 4.66 5.85 9.51
CA GLU A 155 5.48 6.76 8.69
C GLU A 155 6.08 6.07 7.44
N GLY A 156 5.82 4.77 7.27
CA GLY A 156 6.33 3.96 6.18
C GLY A 156 7.76 3.47 6.36
N MET A 157 8.11 2.47 5.55
CA MET A 157 9.46 1.92 5.45
C MET A 157 10.17 2.52 4.24
N GLU A 158 11.49 2.69 4.33
CA GLU A 158 12.30 3.23 3.24
C GLU A 158 12.71 2.14 2.27
N TYR A 159 12.46 2.40 0.99
CA TYR A 159 12.81 1.54 -0.13
C TYR A 159 13.64 2.32 -1.13
N LEU A 160 14.69 1.69 -1.66
CA LEU A 160 15.63 2.36 -2.57
C LEU A 160 15.22 2.14 -4.02
N PHE A 161 15.16 3.23 -4.78
CA PHE A 161 14.84 3.22 -6.20
C PHE A 161 15.89 3.98 -7.00
N PHE A 162 16.05 3.59 -8.26
CA PHE A 162 16.65 4.48 -9.26
C PHE A 162 15.63 5.53 -9.72
N PRO A 163 16.06 6.70 -10.22
CA PRO A 163 15.16 7.74 -10.71
C PRO A 163 14.21 7.23 -11.79
N GLY A 164 12.92 7.53 -11.64
CA GLY A 164 11.87 6.98 -12.48
C GLY A 164 10.47 7.34 -11.97
N VAL A 165 9.48 7.14 -12.83
CA VAL A 165 8.06 7.21 -12.43
C VAL A 165 7.52 5.79 -12.35
N TYR A 166 7.13 5.36 -11.15
CA TYR A 166 6.71 3.99 -10.87
C TYR A 166 5.25 3.93 -10.45
N ASP A 167 4.56 2.87 -10.85
CA ASP A 167 3.24 2.52 -10.34
C ASP A 167 3.40 1.41 -9.31
N LEU A 168 3.13 1.73 -8.04
CA LEU A 168 3.16 0.80 -6.91
C LEU A 168 1.80 0.11 -6.82
N GLN A 169 1.80 -1.22 -6.92
CA GLN A 169 0.60 -2.04 -6.93
C GLN A 169 0.38 -2.66 -5.55
N PRO A 170 -0.77 -2.46 -4.90
CA PRO A 170 -1.16 -3.20 -3.70
C PRO A 170 -1.23 -4.71 -3.99
N GLU A 171 -0.72 -5.52 -3.06
CA GLU A 171 -0.69 -6.97 -3.17
C GLU A 171 -1.22 -7.63 -1.90
N GLY A 172 -1.84 -8.81 -2.04
CA GLY A 172 -2.30 -9.59 -0.88
C GLY A 172 -3.47 -9.00 -0.10
N THR A 173 -4.25 -8.10 -0.70
CA THR A 173 -5.44 -7.48 -0.09
C THR A 173 -6.65 -8.43 -0.01
N GLY A 174 -6.63 -9.52 -0.77
CA GLY A 174 -7.73 -10.48 -0.83
C GLY A 174 -8.97 -9.92 -1.53
N GLU A 175 -10.10 -10.61 -1.40
CA GLU A 175 -11.36 -10.29 -2.10
C GLU A 175 -12.20 -9.22 -1.38
N TYR A 176 -11.89 -8.94 -0.12
CA TYR A 176 -12.70 -8.09 0.76
C TYR A 176 -12.14 -6.67 0.94
N VAL A 177 -11.03 -6.35 0.28
CA VAL A 177 -10.37 -5.05 0.32
C VAL A 177 -10.13 -4.57 -1.12
N ASP A 178 -10.68 -3.41 -1.42
CA ASP A 178 -10.39 -2.70 -2.67
C ASP A 178 -9.23 -1.74 -2.44
N ALA A 179 -8.14 -1.89 -3.20
CA ALA A 179 -6.99 -1.01 -3.16
C ALA A 179 -6.58 -0.62 -4.59
N GLN A 180 -6.08 0.61 -4.76
CA GLN A 180 -5.67 1.13 -6.06
C GLN A 180 -4.16 1.32 -6.12
N SER A 181 -3.61 1.23 -7.33
CA SER A 181 -2.20 1.57 -7.56
C SER A 181 -1.92 3.03 -7.23
N ALA A 182 -0.79 3.30 -6.60
CA ALA A 182 -0.30 4.66 -6.40
C ALA A 182 0.89 4.94 -7.32
N ARG A 183 1.01 6.18 -7.80
CA ARG A 183 2.13 6.60 -8.62
C ARG A 183 3.17 7.34 -7.78
N ALA A 184 4.43 6.93 -7.90
CA ALA A 184 5.57 7.58 -7.28
C ALA A 184 6.50 8.19 -8.33
N VAL A 185 6.94 9.42 -8.10
CA VAL A 185 7.97 10.09 -8.89
C VAL A 185 9.25 10.13 -8.05
N VAL A 186 10.28 9.43 -8.51
CA VAL A 186 11.59 9.37 -7.84
C VAL A 186 12.58 10.22 -8.65
N GLU A 187 13.04 11.34 -8.10
CA GLU A 187 13.99 12.24 -8.76
C GLU A 187 15.41 12.01 -8.25
N ASP A 188 15.89 12.83 -7.30
CA ASP A 188 17.26 12.78 -6.79
C ASP A 188 17.38 12.71 -5.27
N GLY A 189 16.26 12.61 -4.56
CA GLY A 189 16.17 12.48 -3.12
C GLY A 189 16.48 13.76 -2.35
N THR A 190 16.79 14.86 -3.03
CA THR A 190 17.13 16.13 -2.37
C THR A 190 15.90 16.87 -1.85
N GLN A 191 14.69 16.47 -2.28
CA GLN A 191 13.43 17.12 -1.94
C GLN A 191 13.38 18.59 -2.37
N GLY A 192 14.22 18.97 -3.35
CA GLY A 192 14.28 20.34 -3.88
C GLY A 192 13.10 20.70 -4.79
N SER A 193 12.22 19.74 -5.06
CA SER A 193 11.12 19.81 -6.03
C SER A 193 9.85 19.24 -5.40
N SER A 194 8.73 19.95 -5.55
CA SER A 194 7.41 19.41 -5.14
C SER A 194 6.88 18.34 -6.10
N TYR A 195 7.59 18.08 -7.20
CA TYR A 195 7.27 17.01 -8.14
C TYR A 195 7.75 15.65 -7.65
N GLU A 196 8.82 15.64 -6.87
CA GLU A 196 9.36 14.44 -6.24
C GLU A 196 8.41 13.91 -5.16
N THR A 197 8.15 12.61 -5.20
CA THR A 197 7.39 11.90 -4.19
C THR A 197 8.31 11.45 -3.08
N THR A 198 8.09 11.94 -1.87
CA THR A 198 8.89 11.56 -0.69
C THR A 198 8.27 10.44 0.12
N HIS A 199 6.94 10.30 0.05
CA HIS A 199 6.16 9.29 0.74
C HIS A 199 4.94 8.89 -0.09
N VAL A 200 4.64 7.59 -0.13
CA VAL A 200 3.41 7.02 -0.67
C VAL A 200 2.71 6.20 0.40
N THR A 201 1.40 6.42 0.57
CA THR A 201 0.52 5.53 1.31
C THR A 201 -0.35 4.75 0.34
N LEU A 202 -0.29 3.43 0.39
CA LEU A 202 -1.21 2.56 -0.35
C LEU A 202 -2.47 2.34 0.47
N GLU A 203 -3.58 2.91 -0.01
CA GLU A 203 -4.87 2.89 0.68
C GLU A 203 -5.73 1.74 0.16
N GLY A 204 -6.10 0.84 1.07
CA GLY A 204 -7.11 -0.17 0.89
C GLY A 204 -8.38 0.17 1.68
N SER A 205 -9.53 -0.26 1.17
CA SER A 205 -10.83 -0.04 1.82
C SER A 205 -11.66 -1.32 1.89
N LEU A 206 -12.27 -1.57 3.05
CA LEU A 206 -13.19 -2.69 3.24
C LEU A 206 -14.41 -2.54 2.32
N ASN A 207 -14.61 -3.51 1.42
CA ASN A 207 -15.51 -3.32 0.28
C ASN A 207 -16.98 -3.73 0.54
N SER A 208 -17.82 -3.63 -0.49
CA SER A 208 -19.25 -3.99 -0.41
C SER A 208 -19.47 -5.50 -0.27
N GLN A 209 -18.56 -6.33 -0.77
CA GLN A 209 -18.67 -7.77 -0.65
C GLN A 209 -18.51 -8.22 0.80
N LEU A 210 -17.54 -7.65 1.54
CA LEU A 210 -17.41 -7.90 2.97
C LEU A 210 -18.68 -7.50 3.73
N ARG A 211 -19.23 -6.33 3.41
CA ARG A 211 -20.49 -5.85 4.00
C ARG A 211 -21.65 -6.82 3.76
N GLY A 212 -21.70 -7.46 2.58
CA GLY A 212 -22.68 -8.50 2.27
C GLY A 212 -22.54 -9.74 3.16
N GLU A 213 -21.31 -10.25 3.33
CA GLU A 213 -21.05 -11.39 4.21
C GLU A 213 -21.35 -11.07 5.68
N VAL A 214 -20.99 -9.87 6.14
CA VAL A 214 -21.30 -9.39 7.51
C VAL A 214 -22.80 -9.28 7.76
N LEU A 215 -23.55 -8.71 6.82
CA LEU A 215 -25.01 -8.62 6.93
C LEU A 215 -25.64 -10.02 6.95
N ARG A 216 -25.15 -10.93 6.11
CA ARG A 216 -25.62 -12.31 6.07
C ARG A 216 -25.35 -13.03 7.39
N ALA A 217 -24.17 -12.88 7.98
CA ALA A 217 -23.85 -13.44 9.28
C ALA A 217 -24.78 -12.92 10.39
N ALA A 218 -25.17 -11.64 10.34
CA ALA A 218 -26.14 -11.07 11.26
C ALA A 218 -27.55 -11.68 11.08
N GLN A 219 -27.99 -11.85 9.84
CA GLN A 219 -29.28 -12.49 9.52
C GLN A 219 -29.30 -13.95 9.98
N ASP A 220 -28.24 -14.70 9.70
CA ASP A 220 -28.12 -16.12 10.10
C ASP A 220 -28.09 -16.27 11.63
N ALA A 221 -27.45 -15.33 12.35
CA ALA A 221 -27.44 -15.28 13.80
C ALA A 221 -28.85 -15.04 14.39
N VAL A 222 -29.58 -14.06 13.86
CA VAL A 222 -30.97 -13.79 14.30
C VAL A 222 -31.86 -14.98 13.98
N GLN A 223 -31.71 -15.58 12.80
CA GLN A 223 -32.47 -16.76 12.38
C GLN A 223 -32.21 -17.97 13.29
N ALA A 224 -30.95 -18.18 13.70
CA ALA A 224 -30.59 -19.23 14.64
C ALA A 224 -31.31 -19.04 16.00
N CYS A 225 -31.35 -17.81 16.51
CA CYS A 225 -32.06 -17.52 17.76
C CYS A 225 -33.58 -17.63 17.66
N GLY A 226 -34.13 -17.46 16.46
CA GLY A 226 -35.55 -17.72 16.15
C GLY A 226 -35.86 -19.18 15.79
N THR A 227 -34.92 -20.12 15.93
CA THR A 227 -35.12 -21.54 15.60
C THR A 227 -35.04 -22.39 16.85
N LEU A 228 -36.10 -23.15 17.16
CA LEU A 228 -36.11 -24.08 18.29
C LEU A 228 -34.95 -25.09 18.20
N GLY A 229 -34.26 -25.29 19.32
CA GLY A 229 -33.06 -26.13 19.43
C GLY A 229 -31.75 -25.38 19.20
N ARG A 230 -31.78 -24.27 18.44
CA ARG A 230 -30.63 -23.35 18.25
C ARG A 230 -30.75 -22.09 19.11
N ASN A 231 -31.98 -21.73 19.49
CA ASN A 231 -32.29 -20.64 20.40
C ASN A 231 -31.62 -20.73 21.78
N ALA A 232 -31.15 -21.91 22.18
CA ALA A 232 -30.44 -22.14 23.43
C ALA A 232 -28.94 -21.75 23.40
N ASP A 233 -28.39 -21.46 22.21
CA ASP A 233 -27.00 -21.08 22.00
C ASP A 233 -26.62 -19.86 22.84
N GLN A 234 -25.35 -19.77 23.27
CA GLN A 234 -24.89 -18.70 24.16
C GLN A 234 -24.99 -17.30 23.53
N MET A 235 -24.94 -17.21 22.20
CA MET A 235 -25.10 -15.97 21.45
C MET A 235 -26.52 -15.40 21.52
N CYS A 236 -27.52 -16.23 21.86
CA CYS A 236 -28.90 -15.82 21.93
C CYS A 236 -29.21 -15.16 23.29
N PRO A 237 -30.01 -14.07 23.31
CA PRO A 237 -30.47 -13.46 24.55
C PRO A 237 -31.18 -14.46 25.46
N SER A 238 -31.00 -14.33 26.78
CA SER A 238 -31.55 -15.26 27.77
C SER A 238 -33.06 -15.46 27.67
N ALA A 239 -33.80 -14.42 27.27
CA ALA A 239 -35.25 -14.48 27.06
C ALA A 239 -35.67 -15.51 26.00
N LEU A 240 -34.82 -15.77 25.00
CA LEU A 240 -35.11 -16.71 23.92
C LEU A 240 -34.59 -18.13 24.19
N ARG A 241 -33.78 -18.34 25.25
CA ARG A 241 -33.09 -19.62 25.49
C ARG A 241 -33.96 -20.69 26.15
N SER A 242 -35.23 -20.39 26.41
CA SER A 242 -36.16 -21.35 27.00
C SER A 242 -36.48 -22.50 26.03
N SER A 243 -36.64 -23.70 26.59
CA SER A 243 -37.06 -24.90 25.84
C SER A 243 -38.57 -25.11 25.84
N SER A 244 -39.32 -24.36 26.66
CA SER A 244 -40.79 -24.44 26.76
C SER A 244 -41.52 -23.41 25.88
N LEU A 245 -40.83 -22.82 24.91
CA LEU A 245 -41.41 -21.84 24.01
C LEU A 245 -42.49 -22.48 23.13
N SER A 246 -43.68 -21.90 23.17
CA SER A 246 -44.82 -22.27 22.31
C SER A 246 -44.88 -21.48 21.01
N VAL A 247 -44.26 -20.29 21.00
CA VAL A 247 -44.08 -19.42 19.83
C VAL A 247 -42.62 -18.97 19.82
N LEU A 248 -42.00 -19.01 18.64
CA LEU A 248 -40.67 -18.47 18.38
C LEU A 248 -40.55 -18.19 16.88
N ASP A 249 -40.74 -16.93 16.48
CA ASP A 249 -40.77 -16.52 15.09
C ASP A 249 -39.95 -15.26 14.87
N VAL A 250 -39.06 -15.28 13.88
CA VAL A 250 -38.37 -14.08 13.41
C VAL A 250 -39.35 -13.24 12.60
N THR A 251 -39.73 -12.08 13.14
CA THR A 251 -40.68 -11.17 12.50
C THR A 251 -39.95 -10.15 11.62
N THR A 252 -38.76 -9.72 12.03
CA THR A 252 -37.93 -8.76 11.28
C THR A 252 -36.48 -9.19 11.31
N LEU A 253 -35.86 -9.29 10.14
CA LEU A 253 -34.42 -9.49 9.96
C LEU A 253 -33.72 -8.16 9.67
N PRO A 254 -32.44 -8.00 10.05
CA PRO A 254 -31.68 -6.82 9.68
C PRO A 254 -31.49 -6.80 8.17
N SER A 255 -31.87 -5.69 7.52
CA SER A 255 -31.77 -5.55 6.07
C SER A 255 -30.59 -4.68 5.64
N THR A 256 -30.12 -3.81 6.54
CA THR A 256 -28.97 -2.94 6.31
C THR A 256 -28.03 -2.89 7.52
N LEU A 257 -26.84 -2.33 7.27
CA LEU A 257 -25.85 -2.00 8.30
C LEU A 257 -25.98 -0.51 8.65
N VAL A 258 -26.27 -0.21 9.92
CA VAL A 258 -26.46 1.17 10.41
C VAL A 258 -25.14 1.83 10.83
N SER A 259 -24.11 1.02 11.12
CA SER A 259 -22.74 1.51 11.33
C SER A 259 -21.73 0.59 10.67
N VAL A 260 -20.71 1.17 10.06
CA VAL A 260 -19.57 0.49 9.45
C VAL A 260 -18.31 1.22 9.92
N SER A 261 -17.36 0.50 10.49
CA SER A 261 -16.04 1.03 10.82
C SER A 261 -14.96 0.38 9.97
N ASP A 262 -13.89 1.13 9.79
CA ASP A 262 -12.67 0.69 9.12
C ASP A 262 -11.91 -0.38 9.92
N SER A 263 -12.12 -0.40 11.25
CA SER A 263 -11.61 -1.44 12.15
C SER A 263 -12.37 -2.78 12.07
N GLY A 264 -13.27 -2.95 11.10
CA GLY A 264 -14.04 -4.18 10.92
C GLY A 264 -15.19 -4.36 11.92
N ALA A 265 -15.66 -3.28 12.57
CA ALA A 265 -16.82 -3.31 13.44
C ALA A 265 -18.08 -2.80 12.72
N TYR A 266 -19.18 -3.53 12.87
CA TYR A 266 -20.42 -3.28 12.16
C TYR A 266 -21.60 -3.39 13.12
N THR A 267 -22.64 -2.60 12.85
CA THR A 267 -23.94 -2.73 13.55
C THR A 267 -25.02 -2.86 12.50
N GLY A 268 -25.85 -3.90 12.62
CA GLY A 268 -27.03 -4.06 11.77
C GLY A 268 -28.24 -3.30 12.31
N GLU A 269 -29.26 -3.16 11.48
CA GLU A 269 -30.58 -2.72 11.92
C GLU A 269 -31.15 -3.61 13.03
N ASP A 270 -32.11 -3.06 13.78
CA ASP A 270 -32.81 -3.81 14.81
C ASP A 270 -33.65 -4.93 14.19
N ALA A 271 -33.45 -6.15 14.68
CA ALA A 271 -34.22 -7.32 14.39
C ALA A 271 -35.33 -7.52 15.44
N VAL A 272 -36.40 -8.23 15.08
CA VAL A 272 -37.52 -8.50 15.98
C VAL A 272 -37.87 -9.98 15.98
N ILE A 273 -37.89 -10.58 17.18
CA ILE A 273 -38.33 -11.95 17.39
C ILE A 273 -39.57 -11.94 18.28
N THR A 274 -40.61 -12.63 17.84
CA THR A 274 -41.84 -12.86 18.62
C THR A 274 -41.72 -14.21 19.33
N TYR A 275 -41.95 -14.24 20.64
CA TYR A 275 -41.85 -15.46 21.44
C TYR A 275 -42.95 -15.55 22.51
N GLN A 276 -43.25 -16.77 22.98
CA GLN A 276 -44.18 -16.99 24.08
C GLN A 276 -43.73 -18.19 24.92
N ASP A 277 -43.45 -17.94 26.22
CA ASP A 277 -43.08 -18.99 27.18
C ASP A 277 -44.18 -19.25 28.23
N PRO A 278 -45.13 -20.18 27.95
CA PRO A 278 -46.14 -20.58 28.93
C PRO A 278 -45.56 -21.46 30.06
N GLY A 279 -44.33 -21.98 29.91
CA GLY A 279 -43.69 -22.88 30.87
C GLY A 279 -42.71 -22.20 31.84
N SER A 280 -42.48 -20.89 31.68
CA SER A 280 -41.61 -20.12 32.57
C SER A 280 -42.22 -19.93 33.98
N TRP A 281 -41.40 -19.48 34.94
CA TRP A 281 -41.88 -19.13 36.29
C TRP A 281 -43.01 -18.09 36.24
N LEU A 282 -42.98 -17.19 35.25
CA LEU A 282 -44.04 -16.21 34.99
C LEU A 282 -44.65 -16.47 33.60
N PRO A 283 -45.60 -17.42 33.48
CA PRO A 283 -46.15 -17.84 32.20
C PRO A 283 -46.68 -16.70 31.35
N ASP A 284 -46.28 -16.69 30.09
CA ASP A 284 -46.77 -15.71 29.12
C ASP A 284 -48.20 -16.02 28.69
N ARG A 285 -49.11 -15.07 28.94
CA ARG A 285 -50.51 -15.15 28.50
C ARG A 285 -50.70 -14.79 27.02
N HIS A 286 -49.79 -14.00 26.46
CA HIS A 286 -49.78 -13.54 25.07
C HIS A 286 -48.35 -13.52 24.53
N PRO A 287 -48.15 -13.62 23.20
CA PRO A 287 -46.84 -13.46 22.59
C PRO A 287 -46.21 -12.10 22.90
N ARG A 288 -44.91 -12.10 23.15
CA ARG A 288 -44.09 -10.90 23.37
C ARG A 288 -43.14 -10.70 22.21
N THR A 289 -42.76 -9.44 21.96
CA THR A 289 -41.72 -9.09 21.00
C THR A 289 -40.43 -8.76 21.73
N LEU A 290 -39.31 -9.17 21.14
CA LEU A 290 -37.97 -8.81 21.57
C LEU A 290 -37.23 -8.13 20.42
N THR A 291 -36.82 -6.90 20.65
CA THR A 291 -35.96 -6.16 19.72
C THR A 291 -34.51 -6.49 20.02
N LEU A 292 -33.75 -6.83 18.97
CA LEU A 292 -32.35 -7.21 19.04
C LEU A 292 -31.52 -6.33 18.12
N ARG A 293 -30.40 -5.83 18.61
CA ARG A 293 -29.40 -5.14 17.82
C ARG A 293 -28.20 -6.05 17.59
N PRO A 294 -27.96 -6.51 16.34
CA PRO A 294 -26.79 -7.28 16.01
C PRO A 294 -25.57 -6.36 15.86
N THR A 295 -24.50 -6.72 16.57
CA THR A 295 -23.16 -6.13 16.41
C THR A 295 -22.23 -7.22 15.90
N MET A 296 -21.46 -6.91 14.85
CA MET A 296 -20.58 -7.84 14.19
C MET A 296 -19.15 -7.30 14.20
N THR A 297 -18.19 -8.19 14.39
CA THR A 297 -16.76 -7.87 14.33
C THR A 297 -16.08 -8.85 13.40
N VAL A 298 -15.45 -8.32 12.36
CA VAL A 298 -14.61 -9.09 11.43
C VAL A 298 -13.22 -9.22 12.05
N ALA A 299 -12.67 -10.44 12.04
CA ALA A 299 -11.27 -10.64 12.40
C ALA A 299 -10.37 -10.07 11.30
N LEU A 300 -9.51 -9.11 11.64
CA LEU A 300 -8.53 -8.52 10.74
C LEU A 300 -7.12 -9.01 11.13
N SER A 301 -6.26 -9.14 10.13
CA SER A 301 -4.81 -9.31 10.33
C SER A 301 -4.17 -8.03 10.85
N ASP A 302 -2.89 -8.09 11.23
CA ASP A 302 -2.12 -6.93 11.68
C ASP A 302 -2.02 -5.82 10.61
N ALA A 303 -2.15 -6.19 9.33
CA ALA A 303 -2.21 -5.26 8.21
C ALA A 303 -3.62 -4.74 7.91
N GLY A 304 -4.62 -5.11 8.71
CA GLY A 304 -6.02 -4.70 8.54
C GLY A 304 -6.80 -5.51 7.50
N VAL A 305 -6.23 -6.53 6.85
CA VAL A 305 -6.95 -7.35 5.86
C VAL A 305 -7.82 -8.40 6.57
N PRO A 306 -9.09 -8.65 6.14
CA PRO A 306 -9.95 -9.68 6.72
C PRO A 306 -9.31 -11.08 6.69
N VAL A 307 -9.32 -11.75 7.84
CA VAL A 307 -8.92 -13.15 7.97
C VAL A 307 -10.05 -14.04 7.46
N THR A 308 -9.71 -14.99 6.61
CA THR A 308 -10.67 -15.93 6.03
C THR A 308 -10.53 -17.34 6.59
N ASP A 309 -11.63 -18.09 6.60
CA ASP A 309 -11.66 -19.51 6.92
C ASP A 309 -11.18 -20.38 5.74
N ILE A 310 -11.27 -21.71 5.87
CA ILE A 310 -10.86 -22.67 4.84
C ILE A 310 -11.69 -22.58 3.55
N ASP A 311 -12.90 -22.03 3.64
CA ASP A 311 -13.81 -21.82 2.52
C ASP A 311 -13.64 -20.43 1.89
N GLY A 312 -12.68 -19.63 2.39
CA GLY A 312 -12.42 -18.27 1.93
C GLY A 312 -13.40 -17.22 2.46
N LYS A 313 -14.28 -17.57 3.40
CA LYS A 313 -15.24 -16.64 4.01
C LYS A 313 -14.61 -15.87 5.16
N PRO A 314 -15.00 -14.61 5.41
CA PRO A 314 -14.43 -13.82 6.48
C PRO A 314 -14.85 -14.38 7.84
N VAL A 315 -13.91 -14.43 8.77
CA VAL A 315 -14.19 -14.86 10.15
C VAL A 315 -14.92 -13.72 10.87
N ILE A 316 -16.20 -13.92 11.16
CA ILE A 316 -17.09 -12.90 11.76
C ILE A 316 -17.60 -13.38 13.11
N SER A 317 -17.44 -12.55 14.14
CA SER A 317 -18.09 -12.72 15.44
C SER A 317 -19.37 -11.89 15.51
N VAL A 318 -20.49 -12.48 15.94
CA VAL A 318 -21.79 -11.80 16.06
C VAL A 318 -22.26 -11.80 17.50
N THR A 319 -22.69 -10.62 17.99
CA THR A 319 -23.33 -10.45 19.30
C THR A 319 -24.71 -9.85 19.10
N LEU A 320 -25.73 -10.45 19.73
CA LEU A 320 -27.09 -9.92 19.74
C LEU A 320 -27.37 -9.27 21.09
N SER A 321 -27.62 -7.96 21.08
CA SER A 321 -27.89 -7.19 22.30
C SER A 321 -29.32 -6.66 22.32
N ILE A 322 -29.90 -6.46 23.50
CA ILE A 322 -31.17 -5.76 23.63
C ILE A 322 -30.83 -4.26 23.74
N PRO A 323 -31.27 -3.40 22.80
CA PRO A 323 -30.99 -1.97 22.89
C PRO A 323 -31.59 -1.42 24.19
N SER A 324 -30.77 -0.73 24.99
CA SER A 324 -31.25 -0.07 26.21
C SER A 324 -32.30 0.97 25.84
N SER A 325 -33.53 0.80 26.33
CA SER A 325 -34.57 1.82 26.19
C SER A 325 -34.11 3.10 26.88
N SER A 326 -33.84 4.15 26.11
CA SER A 326 -33.81 5.49 26.65
C SER A 326 -35.23 5.86 27.10
N GLY A 327 -35.51 5.74 28.40
CA GLY A 327 -36.74 6.22 29.01
C GLY A 327 -37.48 5.15 29.82
N ASP A 328 -37.10 5.02 31.09
CA ASP A 328 -38.03 4.86 32.22
C ASP A 328 -37.24 5.11 33.50
N SER A 329 -37.04 6.39 33.82
CA SER A 329 -36.76 6.78 35.21
C SER A 329 -38.04 6.54 36.00
N PRO A 330 -38.04 5.73 37.06
CA PRO A 330 -39.17 5.71 37.98
C PRO A 330 -39.18 7.06 38.71
N SER A 331 -40.20 7.86 38.43
CA SER A 331 -40.54 9.03 39.24
C SER A 331 -40.78 8.53 40.67
N SER A 332 -39.81 8.78 41.56
CA SER A 332 -40.03 8.74 43.01
C SER A 332 -40.73 10.01 43.46
#